data_AF-A0A973RK73-F1
#
_entry.id   AF-A0A973RK73-F1
#
_cell.length_a   1.000
_cell.length_b   1.000
_cell.length_c   1.000
_cell.angle_alpha   90.00
_cell.angle_beta   90.00
_cell.angle_gamma   90.00
#
_symmetry.space_group_name_H-M   'P 1'
#
loop_
_entity.id
_entity.type
_entity.pdbx_description
1 polymer ?
#
loop_
_entity_poly.entity_id
_entity_poly.type
_entity_poly.pdbx_seq_one_letter_code
_entity_poly.pdbx_strand_id
1 'polypeptide(L)'
;MTNWGAGMRTLLFLVPLILAACDTVEPVGGPPMPLVNSAGQSIGTVRAWQTAGGLSFHINASGLPHGLHGIHVHAVGRCDPPDFASAGPHWNPLGKKHGLNNPAGPH
;
A
#
# COMPACT_ATOMS: atom_id res chain seq x y z
N MET A 1 -19.55 -26.21 -70.73
CA MET A 1 -20.65 -25.96 -69.77
C MET A 1 -20.43 -26.97 -68.64
N THR A 2 -19.96 -26.71 -67.43
CA THR A 2 -19.94 -25.58 -66.46
C THR A 2 -18.78 -25.90 -65.48
N ASN A 3 -17.79 -25.02 -65.24
CA ASN A 3 -17.62 -24.15 -64.04
C ASN A 3 -17.71 -24.95 -62.70
N TRP A 4 -16.80 -24.93 -61.72
CA TRP A 4 -16.17 -23.83 -60.96
C TRP A 4 -14.98 -24.36 -60.13
N GLY A 5 -14.07 -23.46 -59.75
CA GLY A 5 -12.86 -23.76 -58.97
C GLY A 5 -13.05 -24.07 -57.48
N ALA A 6 -12.04 -24.71 -56.92
CA ALA A 6 -11.74 -24.85 -55.49
C ALA A 6 -10.21 -24.79 -55.38
N GLY A 7 -9.55 -24.10 -54.46
CA GLY A 7 -9.93 -23.31 -53.30
C GLY A 7 -8.61 -23.10 -52.56
N MET A 8 -8.05 -21.89 -52.63
CA MET A 8 -6.78 -21.55 -51.98
C MET A 8 -6.99 -21.62 -50.47
N ARG A 9 -6.52 -22.70 -49.83
CA ARG A 9 -6.53 -22.84 -48.37
C ARG A 9 -5.37 -22.05 -47.78
N THR A 10 -5.59 -20.75 -47.60
CA THR A 10 -4.71 -19.91 -46.78
C THR A 10 -4.75 -20.43 -45.34
N LEU A 11 -3.73 -21.18 -44.92
CA LEU A 11 -3.52 -21.48 -43.50
C LEU A 11 -3.15 -20.18 -42.78
N LEU A 12 -4.11 -19.63 -42.03
CA LEU A 12 -3.84 -18.59 -41.03
C LEU A 12 -2.99 -19.22 -39.92
N PHE A 13 -1.70 -18.89 -39.87
CA PHE A 13 -0.88 -19.14 -38.69
C PHE A 13 -1.28 -18.13 -37.59
N LEU A 14 -2.07 -18.60 -36.62
CA LEU A 14 -2.33 -17.90 -35.37
C LEU A 14 -1.01 -17.81 -34.58
N VAL A 15 -0.36 -16.66 -34.66
CA VAL A 15 0.77 -16.31 -33.77
C VAL A 15 0.19 -16.07 -32.37
N PRO A 16 0.55 -16.85 -31.34
CA PRO A 16 0.15 -16.51 -29.98
C PRO A 16 0.88 -15.24 -29.55
N LEU A 17 0.12 -14.17 -29.37
CA LEU A 17 0.58 -12.94 -28.74
C LEU A 17 0.86 -13.27 -27.27
N ILE A 18 2.10 -13.64 -26.97
CA ILE A 18 2.58 -13.84 -25.60
C ILE A 18 2.51 -12.46 -24.93
N LEU A 19 1.45 -12.24 -24.16
CA LEU A 19 1.31 -11.07 -23.32
C LEU A 19 2.34 -11.23 -22.19
N ALA A 20 3.51 -10.62 -22.35
CA ALA A 20 4.47 -10.47 -21.27
C ALA A 20 3.80 -9.62 -20.18
N ALA A 21 3.27 -10.29 -19.15
CA ALA A 21 2.83 -9.64 -17.94
C ALA A 21 4.06 -8.97 -17.32
N CYS A 22 4.03 -7.64 -17.23
CA CYS A 22 4.99 -6.91 -16.44
C CYS A 22 4.62 -7.19 -14.97
N ASP A 23 5.20 -8.24 -14.38
CA ASP A 23 5.21 -8.39 -12.92
C ASP A 23 6.09 -7.27 -12.40
N THR A 24 5.45 -6.14 -12.11
CA THR A 24 6.04 -5.12 -11.24
C THR A 24 6.15 -5.79 -9.88
N VAL A 25 7.33 -6.35 -9.60
CA VAL A 25 7.75 -6.65 -8.23
C VAL A 25 7.88 -5.30 -7.56
N GLU A 26 6.75 -4.76 -7.09
CA GLU A 26 6.75 -3.72 -6.08
C GLU A 26 7.67 -4.24 -4.97
N PRO A 27 8.72 -3.50 -4.55
CA PRO A 27 9.53 -3.94 -3.44
C PRO A 27 8.60 -4.09 -2.24
N VAL A 28 8.24 -5.34 -1.93
CA VAL A 28 7.37 -5.66 -0.80
C VAL A 28 8.25 -5.48 0.44
N GLY A 29 8.37 -4.23 0.85
CA GLY A 29 9.21 -3.83 1.95
C GLY A 29 8.73 -4.41 3.27
N GLY A 30 9.68 -4.64 4.18
CA GLY A 30 9.49 -5.02 5.59
C GLY A 30 8.65 -6.26 5.87
N PRO A 31 8.84 -6.93 7.02
CA PRO A 31 7.85 -7.88 7.50
C PRO A 31 6.51 -7.14 7.78
N PRO A 32 5.35 -7.78 7.52
CA PRO A 32 4.06 -7.19 7.87
C PRO A 32 3.92 -7.10 9.40
N MET A 33 3.50 -5.94 9.89
CA MET A 33 3.11 -5.71 11.28
C MET A 33 1.59 -5.65 11.39
N PRO A 34 0.97 -6.24 12.43
CA PRO A 34 -0.47 -6.19 12.60
C PRO A 34 -0.95 -4.76 12.90
N LEU A 35 -2.03 -4.33 12.25
CA LEU A 35 -2.78 -3.15 12.64
C LEU A 35 -3.94 -3.58 13.53
N VAL A 36 -4.02 -3.08 14.76
CA VAL A 36 -5.04 -3.49 15.74
C VAL A 36 -5.98 -2.34 16.10
N ASN A 37 -7.25 -2.65 16.38
CA ASN A 37 -8.24 -1.70 16.88
C ASN A 37 -8.20 -1.61 18.43
N SER A 38 -9.02 -0.74 19.03
CA SER A 38 -9.09 -0.54 20.48
C SER A 38 -9.58 -1.77 21.26
N ALA A 39 -10.17 -2.76 20.60
CA ALA A 39 -10.50 -4.05 21.18
C ALA A 39 -9.34 -5.07 21.10
N GLY A 40 -8.17 -4.67 20.58
CA GLY A 40 -7.02 -5.54 20.35
C GLY A 40 -7.16 -6.47 19.15
N GLN A 41 -8.21 -6.31 18.33
CA GLN A 41 -8.44 -7.15 17.17
C GLN A 41 -7.60 -6.69 15.99
N SER A 42 -6.98 -7.62 15.28
CA SER A 42 -6.30 -7.30 14.01
C SER A 42 -7.34 -6.88 12.96
N ILE A 43 -7.14 -5.71 12.38
CA ILE A 43 -7.98 -5.13 11.34
C ILE A 43 -7.23 -4.95 10.00
N GLY A 44 -5.98 -5.41 9.95
CA GLY A 44 -5.13 -5.26 8.78
C GLY A 44 -3.65 -5.36 9.06
N THR A 45 -2.84 -4.78 8.18
CA THR A 45 -1.37 -4.82 8.27
C THR A 45 -0.73 -3.49 7.87
N VAL A 46 0.44 -3.24 8.44
CA VAL A 46 1.35 -2.16 8.04
C VAL A 46 2.69 -2.77 7.63
N ARG A 47 3.19 -2.37 6.47
CA ARG A 47 4.57 -2.64 6.03
C ARG A 47 5.33 -1.33 5.94
N ALA A 48 6.60 -1.36 6.29
CA ALA A 48 7.49 -0.19 6.22
C ALA A 48 8.85 -0.58 5.65
N TRP A 49 9.43 0.30 4.83
CA TRP A 49 10.77 0.11 4.29
C TRP A 49 11.45 1.43 3.98
N GLN A 50 12.79 1.40 4.00
CA GLN A 50 13.60 2.54 3.63
C GLN A 50 13.59 2.75 2.12
N THR A 51 13.56 4.01 1.71
CA THR A 51 13.75 4.49 0.35
C THR A 51 14.87 5.53 0.35
N ALA A 52 15.32 5.97 -0.82
CA ALA A 52 16.32 7.03 -0.92
C ALA A 52 15.89 8.35 -0.24
N GLY A 53 14.58 8.61 -0.14
CA GLY A 53 14.01 9.86 0.41
C GLY A 53 13.44 9.75 1.82
N GLY A 54 13.46 8.58 2.45
CA GLY A 54 12.87 8.38 3.78
C GLY A 54 12.27 6.99 3.98
N LEU A 55 11.19 6.90 4.74
CA LEU A 55 10.44 5.66 4.97
C LEU A 55 9.16 5.67 4.15
N SER A 56 8.90 4.58 3.43
CA SER A 56 7.61 4.31 2.82
C SER A 56 6.79 3.39 3.72
N PHE A 57 5.47 3.62 3.74
CA PHE A 57 4.51 2.80 4.46
C PHE A 57 3.43 2.30 3.50
N HIS A 58 3.07 1.03 3.62
CA HIS A 58 1.88 0.46 2.99
C HIS A 58 0.96 -0.03 4.10
N ILE A 59 -0.24 0.55 4.16
CA ILE A 59 -1.26 0.24 5.16
C ILE A 59 -2.44 -0.40 4.44
N ASN A 60 -2.79 -1.61 4.84
CA ASN A 60 -4.03 -2.27 4.47
C ASN A 60 -4.90 -2.37 5.72
N ALA A 61 -6.08 -1.75 5.72
CA ALA A 61 -6.97 -1.68 6.86
C ALA A 61 -8.42 -1.93 6.43
N SER A 62 -9.20 -2.55 7.32
CA SER A 62 -10.61 -2.86 7.10
C SER A 62 -11.44 -2.54 8.35
N GLY A 63 -12.76 -2.39 8.19
CA GLY A 63 -13.66 -2.17 9.32
C GLY A 63 -13.53 -0.79 10.00
N LEU A 64 -12.85 0.17 9.35
CA LEU A 64 -12.80 1.56 9.83
C LEU A 64 -14.13 2.28 9.52
N PRO A 65 -14.59 3.18 10.40
CA PRO A 65 -15.71 4.06 10.08
C PRO A 65 -15.48 4.85 8.79
N HIS A 66 -16.54 5.14 8.05
CA HIS A 66 -16.43 5.98 6.86
C HIS A 66 -15.99 7.40 7.23
N GLY A 67 -15.01 7.95 6.50
CA GLY A 67 -14.51 9.30 6.72
C GLY A 67 -12.99 9.41 6.55
N LEU A 68 -12.47 10.60 6.84
CA LEU A 68 -11.03 10.86 6.86
C LEU A 68 -10.40 10.27 8.13
N HIS A 69 -9.27 9.58 7.96
CA HIS A 69 -8.46 9.04 9.04
C HIS A 69 -7.07 9.66 8.98
N GLY A 70 -6.65 10.29 10.08
CA GLY A 70 -5.28 10.79 10.23
C GLY A 70 -4.32 9.66 10.60
N ILE A 71 -3.09 9.75 10.13
CA ILE A 71 -2.03 8.78 10.45
C ILE A 71 -0.81 9.56 10.94
N HIS A 72 -0.24 9.10 12.05
CA HIS A 72 1.00 9.64 12.62
C HIS A 72 1.92 8.49 13.01
N VAL A 73 3.23 8.74 12.96
CA VAL A 73 4.23 7.87 13.58
C VAL A 73 4.42 8.32 15.02
N HIS A 74 4.37 7.40 15.97
CA HIS A 74 4.62 7.66 17.38
C HIS A 74 6.05 7.30 17.77
N ALA A 75 6.56 7.89 18.84
CA ALA A 75 7.95 7.77 19.27
C ALA A 75 8.29 6.41 19.91
N VAL A 76 7.30 5.70 20.45
CA VAL A 76 7.48 4.41 21.12
C VAL A 76 6.76 3.31 20.34
N GLY A 77 7.47 2.22 20.03
CA GLY A 77 6.93 1.05 19.32
C GLY A 77 6.06 0.14 20.21
N ARG A 78 5.06 0.70 20.88
CA ARG A 78 4.07 -0.05 21.69
C ARG A 78 2.65 0.30 21.26
N CYS A 79 1.79 -0.71 21.18
CA CYS A 79 0.42 -0.60 20.70
C CYS A 79 -0.56 -1.23 21.71
N ASP A 80 -0.49 -0.82 22.98
CA ASP A 80 -1.39 -1.41 23.99
C ASP A 80 -2.80 -0.77 23.91
N PRO A 81 -3.86 -1.55 23.68
CA PRO A 81 -5.23 -1.04 23.68
C PRO A 81 -5.71 -0.68 25.11
N PRO A 82 -6.80 0.09 25.25
CA PRO A 82 -7.70 0.55 24.18
C PRO A 82 -7.35 1.92 23.59
N ASP A 83 -6.54 2.72 24.28
CA ASP A 83 -6.26 4.12 23.94
C ASP A 83 -4.92 4.32 23.23
N PHE A 84 -4.06 3.29 23.21
CA PHE A 84 -2.72 3.33 22.62
C PHE A 84 -1.81 4.42 23.21
N ALA A 85 -2.07 4.86 24.44
CA ALA A 85 -1.25 5.88 25.11
C ALA A 85 0.21 5.42 25.30
N SER A 86 0.46 4.12 25.33
CA SER A 86 1.81 3.55 25.44
C SER A 86 2.71 3.79 24.24
N ALA A 87 2.14 4.20 23.09
CA ALA A 87 2.89 4.66 21.93
C ALA A 87 3.66 5.98 22.20
N GLY A 88 3.28 6.70 23.26
CA GLY A 88 3.89 7.99 23.61
C GLY A 88 3.54 9.09 22.61
N PRO A 89 4.32 10.18 22.56
CA PRO A 89 4.03 11.32 21.67
C PRO A 89 4.24 10.95 20.20
N HIS A 90 3.71 11.78 19.30
CA HIS A 90 4.08 11.72 17.89
C HIS A 90 5.61 11.92 17.73
N TRP A 91 6.20 11.20 16.78
CA TRP A 91 7.61 11.33 16.44
C TRP A 91 7.89 12.72 15.88
N ASN A 92 8.60 13.55 16.64
CA ASN A 92 8.87 14.95 16.32
C ASN A 92 10.31 15.35 16.68
N PRO A 93 11.32 14.79 16.00
CA PRO A 93 12.73 15.07 16.32
C PRO A 93 13.11 16.54 16.08
N LEU A 94 12.33 17.27 15.29
CA LEU A 94 12.57 18.67 14.94
C LEU A 94 11.73 19.66 15.76
N GLY A 95 10.92 19.19 16.72
CA GLY A 95 10.11 20.05 17.59
C GLY A 95 9.11 20.95 16.86
N LYS A 96 8.58 20.50 15.71
CA LYS A 96 7.66 21.27 14.86
C LYS A 96 6.24 21.30 15.42
N LYS A 97 5.45 22.27 14.98
CA LYS A 97 4.04 22.39 15.37
C LYS A 97 3.19 21.47 14.50
N HIS A 98 2.16 20.87 15.10
CA HIS A 98 1.32 19.88 14.44
C HIS A 98 0.58 20.47 13.23
N GLY A 99 0.41 19.62 12.21
CA GLY A 99 -0.46 19.83 11.06
C GLY A 99 0.31 20.08 9.77
N LEU A 100 -0.12 19.43 8.69
CA LEU A 100 0.53 19.52 7.38
C LEU A 100 0.64 20.97 6.87
N ASN A 101 -0.38 21.78 7.16
CA ASN A 101 -0.48 23.17 6.69
C ASN A 101 0.00 24.19 7.74
N ASN A 102 0.74 23.76 8.75
CA ASN A 102 1.26 24.68 9.76
C ASN A 102 2.30 25.63 9.13
N PRO A 103 2.17 26.96 9.27
CA PRO A 103 3.10 27.92 8.67
C PRO A 103 4.54 27.80 9.19
N ALA A 104 4.75 27.17 10.36
CA ALA A 104 6.08 26.90 10.92
C ALA A 104 6.71 25.58 10.40
N GLY A 105 6.05 24.92 9.45
CA GLY A 105 6.42 23.62 8.88
C GLY A 105 5.67 22.46 9.55
N PRO A 106 5.48 21.34 8.83
CA PRO A 106 4.63 20.24 9.28
C PRO A 106 5.26 19.42 10.40
N HIS A 107 4.39 18.94 11.30
CA HIS A 107 4.62 17.79 12.15
C HIS A 107 3.46 16.81 12.02
#